data_AF-A0AAV7J1F0-F1
#
_entry.id   AF-A0AAV7J1F0-F1
#
_cell.length_a   1.000
_cell.length_b   1.000
_cell.length_c   1.000
_cell.angle_alpha   90.00
_cell.angle_beta   90.00
_cell.angle_gamma   90.00
#
_symmetry.space_group_name_H-M   'P 1'
#
loop_
_entity.id
_entity.type
_entity.pdbx_description
1 polymer ?
#
loop_
_entity_poly.entity_id
_entity_poly.type
_entity_poly.pdbx_seq_one_letter_code
_entity_poly.pdbx_strand_id
1 'polypeptide(L)'
;NELVLANSDVPTKTLENVINSETNQFIKFQTSDLKKDAGQSTVPFFDAAEAEGDPNFPLGGIGIIHRGQKGFGGFLAFKIFELDLSMYFKL
;
A
#
# COMPACT_ATOMS: atom_id res chain seq x y z
N ASN A 1 14.26 -6.86 0.08
CA ASN A 1 14.29 -6.09 1.34
C ASN A 1 12.95 -6.27 2.03
N GLU A 2 12.89 -6.47 3.35
CA GLU A 2 11.62 -6.70 4.09
C GLU A 2 11.11 -5.39 4.71
N LEU A 3 9.83 -5.08 4.52
CA LEU A 3 9.13 -4.04 5.28
C LEU A 3 8.52 -4.65 6.54
N VAL A 4 9.02 -4.29 7.72
CA VAL A 4 8.64 -4.92 9.00
C VAL A 4 7.52 -4.13 9.70
N LEU A 5 6.42 -4.82 10.03
CA LEU A 5 5.26 -4.27 10.75
C LEU A 5 5.38 -4.48 12.28
N ALA A 6 6.42 -3.94 12.89
CA ALA A 6 6.70 -4.19 14.30
C ALA A 6 5.62 -3.62 15.25
N ASN A 7 5.03 -4.50 16.07
CA ASN A 7 4.01 -4.15 17.08
C ASN A 7 2.84 -3.33 16.51
N SER A 8 2.41 -3.69 15.30
CA SER A 8 1.40 -2.96 14.55
C SER A 8 -0.04 -3.25 15.02
N ASP A 9 -0.81 -2.19 15.25
CA ASP A 9 -2.25 -2.25 15.53
C ASP A 9 -3.07 -2.37 14.23
N VAL A 10 -4.39 -2.47 14.37
CA VAL A 10 -5.37 -2.49 13.29
C VAL A 10 -5.24 -1.22 12.41
N PRO A 11 -5.11 -1.34 11.08
CA PRO A 11 -4.90 -0.21 10.16
C PRO A 11 -5.94 0.91 10.25
N THR A 12 -7.20 0.57 10.55
CA THR A 12 -8.33 1.52 10.60
C THR A 12 -8.36 2.39 11.87
N LYS A 13 -7.46 2.16 12.84
CA LYS A 13 -7.35 2.97 14.06
C LYS A 13 -6.48 4.24 13.91
N THR A 14 -6.01 4.54 12.70
CA THR A 14 -5.30 5.78 12.38
C THR A 14 -5.88 6.45 11.14
N LEU A 15 -5.75 7.78 11.08
CA LEU A 15 -6.06 8.59 9.89
C LEU A 15 -4.85 8.75 8.96
N GLU A 16 -3.63 8.54 9.46
CA GLU A 16 -2.42 8.70 8.66
C GLU A 16 -2.22 7.51 7.71
N ASN A 17 -1.93 7.82 6.44
CA ASN A 17 -1.84 6.81 5.39
C ASN A 17 -0.78 7.17 4.35
N VAL A 18 0.49 7.07 4.73
CA VAL A 18 1.63 7.49 3.90
C VAL A 18 2.26 6.28 3.21
N ILE A 19 2.59 6.41 1.92
CA ILE A 19 3.32 5.38 1.17
C ILE A 19 4.72 5.24 1.79
N ASN A 20 5.07 4.03 2.21
CA ASN A 20 6.37 3.73 2.82
C ASN A 20 7.05 2.49 2.21
N SER A 21 6.44 1.88 1.19
CA SER A 21 7.08 0.85 0.38
C SER A 21 8.04 1.45 -0.65
N GLU A 22 9.09 0.71 -0.96
CA GLU A 22 10.03 0.94 -2.05
C GLU A 22 9.99 -0.22 -3.06
N THR A 23 10.69 -0.06 -4.18
CA THR A 23 10.81 -1.08 -5.23
C THR A 23 11.55 -2.33 -4.73
N ASN A 24 11.13 -3.52 -5.19
CA ASN A 24 11.74 -4.82 -4.87
C ASN A 24 11.77 -5.15 -3.36
N GLN A 25 10.74 -4.67 -2.65
CA GLN A 25 10.48 -5.04 -1.28
C GLN A 25 9.45 -6.17 -1.18
N PHE A 26 9.42 -6.83 -0.03
CA PHE A 26 8.32 -7.71 0.34
C PHE A 26 7.84 -7.37 1.75
N ILE A 27 6.61 -7.78 2.06
CA ILE A 27 6.00 -7.68 3.37
C ILE A 27 5.37 -9.03 3.69
N LYS A 28 5.38 -9.41 4.97
CA LYS A 28 4.72 -10.63 5.43
C LYS A 28 3.41 -10.26 6.12
N PHE A 29 2.38 -11.05 5.85
CA PHE A 29 1.19 -11.03 6.69
C PHE A 29 1.54 -11.57 8.06
N GLN A 30 1.07 -10.88 9.09
CA GLN A 30 1.29 -11.24 10.49
C GLN A 30 0.06 -10.88 11.32
N THR A 31 -0.02 -11.46 12.51
CA THR A 31 -1.01 -11.03 13.50
C THR A 31 -0.78 -9.58 13.92
N SER A 32 -1.86 -8.87 14.24
CA SER A 32 -1.81 -7.59 14.95
C SER A 32 -1.16 -7.77 16.33
N ASP A 33 -0.74 -6.65 16.91
CA ASP A 33 -0.08 -6.63 18.21
C ASP A 33 -0.98 -7.20 19.33
N LEU A 34 -0.41 -8.10 20.14
CA LEU A 34 -1.13 -8.76 21.22
C LEU A 34 -1.61 -7.80 22.31
N LYS A 35 -0.90 -6.69 22.56
CA LYS A 35 -1.29 -5.72 23.60
C LYS A 35 -2.34 -4.73 23.11
N LYS A 36 -2.36 -4.43 21.81
CA LYS A 36 -3.27 -3.44 21.22
C LYS A 36 -4.59 -4.01 20.72
N ASP A 37 -4.57 -5.26 20.24
CA ASP A 37 -5.73 -5.91 19.60
C ASP A 37 -5.81 -7.43 19.88
N ALA A 38 -5.08 -7.92 20.89
CA ALA A 38 -5.03 -9.35 21.24
C ALA A 38 -4.68 -10.29 20.06
N GLY A 39 -4.07 -9.77 19.00
CA GLY A 39 -3.76 -10.53 17.78
C GLY A 39 -4.98 -11.02 17.01
N GLN A 40 -6.12 -10.32 17.11
CA GLN A 40 -7.36 -10.75 16.46
C GLN A 40 -7.38 -10.46 14.95
N SER A 41 -6.53 -9.55 14.47
CA SER A 41 -6.48 -9.13 13.08
C SER A 41 -5.24 -9.66 12.37
N THR A 42 -5.36 -9.95 11.06
CA THR A 42 -4.19 -10.18 10.19
C THR A 42 -3.87 -8.88 9.45
N VAL A 43 -2.62 -8.41 9.54
CA VAL A 43 -2.16 -7.16 8.91
C VAL A 43 -1.01 -7.43 7.93
N PRO A 44 -0.83 -6.61 6.87
CA PRO A 44 -1.64 -5.45 6.47
C PRO A 44 -3.04 -5.83 5.96
N PHE A 45 -3.95 -4.87 5.85
CA PHE A 45 -5.23 -5.07 5.15
C PHE A 45 -5.07 -4.86 3.64
N PHE A 46 -5.98 -5.40 2.84
CA PHE A 46 -6.11 -5.01 1.44
C PHE A 46 -7.01 -3.78 1.33
N ASP A 47 -6.56 -2.79 0.57
CA ASP A 47 -7.40 -1.69 0.15
C ASP A 47 -8.30 -2.14 -0.99
N ALA A 48 -9.61 -2.13 -0.74
CA ALA A 48 -10.63 -2.57 -1.68
C ALA A 48 -11.21 -1.42 -2.51
N ALA A 49 -10.72 -0.19 -2.33
CA ALA A 49 -11.14 0.94 -3.16
C ALA A 49 -10.71 0.76 -4.61
N GLU A 50 -11.50 1.29 -5.53
CA GLU A 50 -11.15 1.33 -6.94
C GLU A 50 -9.89 2.17 -7.14
N ALA A 51 -8.94 1.64 -7.91
CA ALA A 51 -7.80 2.40 -8.40
C ALA A 51 -8.14 2.85 -9.82
N GLU A 52 -8.27 4.15 -10.01
CA GLU A 52 -8.57 4.77 -11.29
C GLU A 52 -7.63 5.95 -11.57
N GLY A 53 -7.49 6.28 -12.85
CA GLY A 53 -6.78 7.49 -13.28
C GLY A 53 -7.76 8.65 -13.39
N ASP A 54 -7.44 9.78 -12.76
CA ASP A 54 -8.20 11.01 -12.93
C ASP A 54 -7.25 12.15 -13.37
N PRO A 55 -7.30 12.59 -14.64
CA PRO A 55 -8.19 12.12 -15.72
C PRO A 55 -7.82 10.72 -16.22
N ASN A 56 -8.74 10.07 -16.96
CA ASN A 56 -8.48 8.76 -17.58
C ASN A 56 -7.26 8.81 -18.52
N PHE A 57 -6.37 7.82 -18.41
CA PHE A 57 -5.17 7.68 -19.24
C PHE A 57 -4.92 6.22 -19.64
N PRO A 58 -4.15 5.95 -20.71
CA PRO A 58 -3.78 4.59 -21.09
C PRO A 58 -2.93 3.91 -20.01
N LEU A 59 -3.30 2.68 -19.66
CA LEU A 59 -2.61 1.89 -18.64
C LEU A 59 -1.22 1.46 -19.14
N GLY A 60 -0.17 1.95 -18.48
CA GLY A 60 1.22 1.54 -18.70
C GLY A 60 1.66 0.37 -17.83
N GLY A 61 0.95 0.13 -16.71
CA GLY A 61 1.21 -1.00 -15.83
C GLY A 61 0.47 -0.91 -14.49
N ILE A 62 0.56 -1.98 -13.70
CA ILE A 62 0.00 -2.08 -12.36
C ILE A 62 1.10 -2.52 -11.40
N GLY A 63 1.09 -1.96 -10.20
CA GLY A 63 1.92 -2.37 -9.08
C GLY A 63 1.13 -2.45 -7.79
N ILE A 64 1.82 -2.90 -6.75
CA ILE A 64 1.30 -2.96 -5.38
C ILE A 64 2.21 -2.10 -4.51
N ILE A 65 1.61 -1.29 -3.65
CA ILE A 65 2.31 -0.49 -2.65
C ILE A 65 1.79 -0.82 -1.26
N HIS A 66 2.63 -0.57 -0.27
CA HIS A 66 2.19 -0.49 1.12
C HIS A 66 2.11 0.98 1.54
N ARG A 67 1.00 1.35 2.20
CA ARG A 67 0.77 2.66 2.79
C ARG A 67 0.21 2.56 4.20
N GLY A 68 0.59 3.47 5.09
CA GLY A 68 0.11 3.47 6.47
C GLY A 68 0.94 4.35 7.38
N GLN A 69 0.83 4.08 8.69
CA GLN A 69 1.58 4.77 9.74
C GLN A 69 2.39 3.76 10.56
N LYS A 70 3.59 4.17 11.00
CA LYS A 70 4.39 3.40 11.95
C LYS A 70 3.56 3.05 13.19
N GLY A 71 3.58 1.77 13.58
CA GLY A 71 2.82 1.26 14.71
C GLY A 71 1.40 0.78 14.38
N PHE A 72 1.01 0.85 13.10
CA PHE A 72 -0.23 0.30 12.54
C PHE A 72 0.11 -0.64 11.38
N GLY A 73 -0.83 -1.54 11.06
CA GLY A 73 -0.64 -2.59 10.07
C GLY A 73 -0.60 -2.08 8.63
N GLY A 74 -1.16 -0.91 8.36
CA GLY A 74 -1.25 -0.33 7.01
C GLY A 74 -2.11 -1.13 6.03
N PHE A 75 -2.06 -0.70 4.77
CA PHE A 75 -2.83 -1.23 3.67
C PHE A 75 -1.93 -1.57 2.48
N LEU A 76 -2.22 -2.69 1.83
CA LEU A 76 -1.78 -2.99 0.48
C LEU A 76 -2.76 -2.38 -0.51
N ALA A 77 -2.27 -1.49 -1.36
CA ALA A 77 -3.08 -0.81 -2.36
C ALA A 77 -2.50 -1.02 -3.76
N PHE A 78 -3.37 -0.96 -4.77
CA PHE A 78 -2.92 -0.93 -6.16
C PHE A 78 -2.34 0.44 -6.51
N LYS A 79 -1.26 0.43 -7.29
CA LYS A 79 -0.66 1.61 -7.92
C LYS A 79 -0.76 1.45 -9.42
N ILE A 80 -1.31 2.46 -10.09
CA ILE A 80 -1.41 2.50 -11.53
C ILE A 80 -0.22 3.29 -12.08
N PHE A 81 0.34 2.82 -13.21
CA PHE A 81 1.36 3.52 -13.97
C PHE A 81 0.77 3.99 -15.30
N GLU A 82 1.01 5.25 -15.64
CA GLU A 82 0.65 5.84 -16.92
C GLU A 82 1.54 5.29 -18.03
N LEU A 83 0.97 5.11 -19.22
CA LEU A 83 1.75 4.80 -20.42
C LEU A 83 2.48 6.07 -20.88
N ASP A 84 3.82 6.06 -20.81
CA ASP A 84 4.63 7.17 -21.31
C ASP A 84 4.67 7.20 -22.85
N LEU A 85 3.93 8.15 -23.43
CA LEU A 85 3.87 8.38 -24.87
C LEU A 85 4.69 9.60 -25.31
N SER A 86 5.46 10.23 -24.42
CA SER A 86 6.19 11.48 -24.69
C SER A 86 7.13 11.36 -25.91
N MET A 87 7.72 10.18 -26.13
CA MET A 87 8.61 9.93 -27.26
C MET A 87 7.93 9.94 -28.64
N TYR A 88 6.60 9.73 -28.69
CA TYR A 88 5.81 9.74 -29.92
C TYR A 88 5.21 11.11 -30.23
N PHE A 89 5.04 11.95 -29.21
CA PHE A 89 4.52 13.31 -29.32
C PHE A 89 5.66 14.32 -29.12
N LYS A 90 6.66 14.29 -30.02
CA LYS A 90 7.56 15.44 -30.16
C LYS A 90 6.78 16.58 -30.81
N LEU A 91 6.40 17.57 -30.00
CA LEU A 91 5.98 18.89 -30.48
C LEU A 91 7.19 19.68 -31.00
#